data_AF-A0A1V2T945-F1
#
_entry.id   AF-A0A1V2T945-F1
#
_cell.length_a   1.000
_cell.length_b   1.000
_cell.length_c   1.000
_cell.angle_alpha   90.00
_cell.angle_beta   90.00
_cell.angle_gamma   90.00
#
_symmetry.space_group_name_H-M   'P 1'
#
loop_
_entity.id
_entity.type
_entity.pdbx_description
1 polymer ?
#
loop_
_entity_poly.entity_id
_entity_poly.type
_entity_poly.pdbx_seq_one_letter_code
_entity_poly.pdbx_strand_id
1 'polypeptide(L)'
;AVPPLVRLVVMGVIAGLVGSTVYLPFLLETLGGNTAGSGTAVHYLPEAGAELPLPMAHFSLLGALCLIGTLWLVVRAGSSRRAQALGVGVVAVYVWSLLSMTATAAGTTLLSFRLEPILLVLLAAAGAFGFVEGARAIYQAVNEPAKFRWATVAVATVGALAFTQDIPQVLAPEITTAYTDTDGNGERADQRPPSAVKHYREIDATLTEQTGRERSDTVVLTGDTTFLAYYPYFGFQALTSHYANPLADFDGRAVAIATWSELETPAELLEALDATPWRAPDAFLFRRSGEDYTLRLAEDVYPNDPNVRRYTVSFPAKLFTDPRFTTTDIGPFTLVVVDR
;
A
#
# COMPACT_ATOMS: atom_id res chain seq x y z
N ALA A 1 26.68 23.93 20.57
CA ALA A 1 26.25 23.17 19.39
C ALA A 1 26.71 21.70 19.37
N VAL A 2 27.78 21.32 20.10
CA VAL A 2 28.30 19.93 20.15
C VAL A 2 27.32 18.89 20.74
N PRO A 3 26.57 19.17 21.84
CA PRO A 3 25.74 18.14 22.46
C PRO A 3 24.57 17.61 21.57
N PRO A 4 23.84 18.47 20.82
CA PRO A 4 22.83 17.99 19.86
C PRO A 4 23.39 17.13 18.73
N LEU A 5 24.57 17.48 18.20
CA LEU A 5 25.21 16.72 17.12
C LEU A 5 25.64 15.33 17.59
N VAL A 6 26.22 15.23 18.80
CA VAL A 6 26.57 13.93 19.39
C VAL A 6 25.33 13.07 19.57
N ARG A 7 24.22 13.63 20.05
CA ARG A 7 22.95 12.90 20.16
C ARG A 7 22.44 12.42 18.80
N LEU A 8 22.48 13.27 17.78
CA LEU A 8 22.07 12.90 16.42
C LEU A 8 22.92 11.76 15.86
N VAL A 9 24.23 11.80 16.06
CA VAL A 9 25.14 10.72 15.65
C VAL A 9 24.81 9.42 16.39
N VAL A 10 24.63 9.47 17.71
CA VAL A 10 24.25 8.27 18.50
C VAL A 10 22.92 7.71 18.02
N MET A 11 21.91 8.55 17.79
CA MET A 11 20.62 8.13 17.22
C MET A 11 20.79 7.49 15.84
N GLY A 12 21.63 8.08 14.98
CA GLY A 12 21.92 7.55 13.65
C GLY A 12 22.62 6.20 13.69
N VAL A 13 23.58 6.00 14.59
CA VAL A 13 24.27 4.71 14.78
C VAL A 13 23.30 3.64 15.28
N ILE A 14 22.48 3.96 16.29
CA ILE A 14 21.48 3.02 16.81
C ILE A 14 20.48 2.65 15.72
N ALA A 15 19.94 3.64 14.99
CA ALA A 15 19.01 3.41 13.88
C ALA A 15 19.66 2.58 12.76
N GLY A 16 20.93 2.84 12.44
CA GLY A 16 21.71 2.06 11.48
C GLY A 16 21.87 0.61 11.91
N LEU A 17 22.30 0.35 13.14
CA LEU A 17 22.48 -1.00 13.67
C LEU A 17 21.16 -1.79 13.70
N VAL A 18 20.08 -1.16 14.15
CA VAL A 18 18.74 -1.78 14.16
C VAL A 18 18.25 -2.00 12.72
N GLY A 19 18.40 -1.02 11.84
CA GLY A 19 18.00 -1.15 10.44
C GLY A 19 18.78 -2.25 9.70
N SER A 20 20.07 -2.41 9.99
CA SER A 20 20.92 -3.40 9.35
C SER A 20 20.46 -4.84 9.56
N THR A 21 19.75 -5.17 10.64
CA THR A 21 19.26 -6.55 10.83
C THR A 21 18.22 -6.97 9.78
N VAL A 22 17.60 -5.99 9.11
CA VAL A 22 16.57 -6.22 8.08
C VAL A 22 17.07 -5.80 6.70
N TYR A 23 17.70 -4.62 6.58
CA TYR A 23 18.08 -4.05 5.29
C TYR A 23 19.44 -4.52 4.79
N LEU A 24 20.34 -5.03 5.65
CA LEU A 24 21.68 -5.41 5.20
C LEU A 24 21.66 -6.50 4.10
N PRO A 25 20.87 -7.59 4.21
CA PRO A 25 20.81 -8.59 3.14
C PRO A 25 20.35 -7.99 1.81
N PHE A 26 19.31 -7.15 1.85
CA PHE A 26 18.83 -6.43 0.67
C PHE A 26 19.91 -5.54 0.07
N LEU A 27 20.61 -4.74 0.89
CA LEU A 27 21.68 -3.86 0.43
C LEU A 27 22.84 -4.64 -0.21
N LEU A 28 23.24 -5.77 0.38
CA LEU A 28 24.28 -6.62 -0.20
C LEU A 28 23.85 -7.20 -1.55
N GLU A 29 22.61 -7.66 -1.67
CA GLU A 29 22.08 -8.22 -2.92
C GLU A 29 21.94 -7.16 -4.03
N THR A 30 21.52 -5.94 -3.66
CA THR A 30 21.48 -4.81 -4.61
C THR A 30 22.87 -4.43 -5.12
N LEU A 31 23.89 -4.45 -4.25
CA LEU A 31 25.28 -4.20 -4.65
C LEU A 31 25.83 -5.31 -5.56
N GLY A 32 25.34 -6.54 -5.39
CA GLY A 32 25.66 -7.69 -6.24
C GLY A 32 24.95 -7.69 -7.59
N GLY A 33 23.95 -6.83 -7.82
CA GLY A 33 23.16 -6.78 -9.05
C GLY A 33 22.09 -7.86 -9.16
N ASN A 34 21.77 -8.55 -8.06
CA ASN A 34 20.86 -9.72 -8.04
C ASN A 34 19.40 -9.35 -7.72
N THR A 35 19.04 -8.06 -7.76
CA THR A 35 17.67 -7.61 -7.47
C THR A 35 16.85 -7.41 -8.73
N ALA A 36 15.52 -7.50 -8.60
CA ALA A 36 14.59 -7.24 -9.70
C ALA A 36 14.90 -5.90 -10.40
N GLY A 37 15.11 -5.94 -11.72
CA GLY A 37 15.44 -4.77 -12.54
C GLY A 37 14.23 -3.87 -12.85
N SER A 38 13.02 -4.36 -12.62
CA SER A 38 11.73 -3.72 -12.88
C SER A 38 10.69 -4.10 -11.84
N GLY A 39 9.53 -3.44 -11.82
CA GLY A 39 8.42 -3.80 -10.93
C GLY A 39 8.67 -3.57 -9.44
N THR A 40 9.72 -2.83 -9.09
CA THR A 40 10.00 -2.51 -7.68
C THR A 40 9.07 -1.41 -7.17
N ALA A 41 9.06 -1.20 -5.85
CA ALA A 41 8.23 -0.16 -5.23
C ALA A 41 8.40 1.22 -5.91
N VAL A 42 9.61 1.55 -6.38
CA VAL A 42 9.93 2.85 -7.02
C VAL A 42 9.40 2.98 -8.46
N HIS A 43 8.89 1.91 -9.08
CA HIS A 43 8.18 1.96 -10.37
C HIS A 43 6.70 2.33 -10.22
N TYR A 44 6.37 3.18 -9.25
CA TYR A 44 5.00 3.55 -8.96
C TYR A 44 4.82 5.06 -9.11
N LEU A 45 3.97 5.47 -10.06
CA LEU A 45 3.66 6.87 -10.35
C LEU A 45 2.14 7.09 -10.37
N PRO A 46 1.49 7.25 -9.21
CA PRO A 46 0.08 7.66 -9.17
C PRO A 46 -0.06 9.12 -9.62
N GLU A 47 -1.28 9.55 -9.94
CA GLU A 47 -1.61 10.94 -10.32
C GLU A 47 -1.02 11.97 -9.33
N ALA A 48 -1.17 11.74 -8.02
CA ALA A 48 -0.61 12.59 -6.96
C ALA A 48 0.93 12.68 -6.96
N GLY A 49 1.63 11.75 -7.62
CA GLY A 49 3.08 11.78 -7.83
C GLY A 49 3.51 12.39 -9.16
N ALA A 50 2.58 12.53 -10.11
CA ALA A 50 2.80 13.10 -11.44
C ALA A 50 2.64 14.63 -11.47
N GLU A 51 2.00 15.21 -10.46
CA GLU A 51 1.77 16.64 -10.33
C GLU A 51 2.44 17.22 -9.06
N LEU A 52 2.70 18.52 -9.05
CA LEU A 52 3.12 19.20 -7.83
C LEU A 52 1.90 19.43 -6.93
N PRO A 53 1.92 18.95 -5.67
CA PRO A 53 0.80 19.13 -4.77
C PRO A 53 0.66 20.60 -4.36
N LEU A 54 -0.46 21.23 -4.73
CA LEU A 54 -0.79 22.61 -4.38
C LEU A 54 -2.07 22.67 -3.54
N PRO A 55 -2.09 22.07 -2.32
CA PRO A 55 -3.31 21.96 -1.51
C PRO A 55 -3.95 23.33 -1.22
N MET A 56 -3.14 24.40 -1.14
CA MET A 56 -3.58 25.78 -0.96
C MET A 56 -4.41 26.35 -2.12
N ALA A 57 -4.38 25.73 -3.29
CA ALA A 57 -5.15 26.13 -4.47
C ALA A 57 -6.54 25.45 -4.53
N HIS A 58 -6.79 24.43 -3.70
CA HIS A 58 -8.08 23.75 -3.69
C HIS A 58 -9.13 24.59 -2.95
N PHE A 59 -10.32 24.72 -3.55
CA PHE A 59 -11.44 25.45 -2.95
C PHE A 59 -12.13 24.58 -1.88
N SER A 60 -11.46 24.42 -0.73
CA SER A 60 -11.93 23.65 0.41
C SER A 60 -11.50 24.29 1.74
N LEU A 61 -12.06 23.85 2.87
CA LEU A 61 -11.65 24.32 4.19
C LEU A 61 -10.16 24.00 4.46
N LEU A 62 -9.72 22.79 4.09
CA LEU A 62 -8.33 22.39 4.20
C LEU A 62 -7.44 23.24 3.29
N GLY A 63 -7.86 23.51 2.05
CA GLY A 63 -7.11 24.37 1.13
C GLY A 63 -6.98 25.80 1.65
N ALA A 64 -8.04 26.35 2.24
CA ALA A 64 -7.99 27.66 2.91
C ALA A 64 -7.01 27.67 4.10
N LEU A 65 -7.00 26.61 4.92
CA LEU A 65 -6.06 26.48 6.03
C LEU A 65 -4.61 26.38 5.53
N CYS A 66 -4.36 25.59 4.48
CA CYS A 66 -3.06 25.48 3.82
C CYS A 66 -2.61 26.80 3.17
N LEU A 67 -3.54 27.58 2.63
CA LEU A 67 -3.28 28.91 2.08
C LEU A 67 -2.86 29.88 3.18
N ILE A 68 -3.61 29.93 4.30
CA ILE A 68 -3.24 30.72 5.48
C ILE A 68 -1.85 30.30 5.98
N GLY A 69 -1.57 29.00 6.02
CA GLY A 69 -0.28 28.46 6.43
C GLY A 69 0.85 28.90 5.51
N THR A 70 0.66 28.79 4.20
CA THR A 70 1.61 29.27 3.18
C THR A 70 1.91 30.75 3.36
N LEU A 71 0.88 31.58 3.49
CA LEU A 71 1.04 33.03 3.71
C LEU A 71 1.78 33.33 5.01
N TRP A 72 1.43 32.65 6.10
CA TRP A 72 2.09 32.82 7.39
C TRP A 72 3.57 32.42 7.34
N LEU A 73 3.92 31.31 6.67
CA LEU A 73 5.31 30.91 6.48
C LEU A 73 6.11 31.99 5.76
N VAL A 74 5.56 32.56 4.69
CA VAL A 74 6.23 33.64 3.93
C VAL A 74 6.41 34.89 4.79
N VAL A 75 5.35 35.36 5.45
CA VAL A 75 5.38 36.58 6.29
C VAL A 75 6.31 36.42 7.49
N ARG A 76 6.36 35.22 8.09
CA ARG A 76 7.14 34.95 9.31
C ARG A 76 8.51 34.32 9.06
N ALA A 77 8.91 34.07 7.82
CA ALA A 77 10.17 33.40 7.47
C ALA A 77 11.39 34.03 8.15
N GLY A 78 11.47 35.36 8.20
CA GLY A 78 12.59 36.08 8.82
C GLY A 78 12.49 36.26 10.34
N SER A 79 11.30 36.09 10.95
CA SER A 79 11.03 36.52 12.33
C SER A 79 10.63 35.39 13.28
N SER A 80 10.22 34.23 12.78
CA SER A 80 9.74 33.11 13.58
C SER A 80 10.57 31.86 13.37
N ARG A 81 11.18 31.35 14.45
CA ARG A 81 11.86 30.04 14.44
C ARG A 81 10.91 28.89 14.08
N ARG A 82 9.62 29.01 14.44
CA ARG A 82 8.59 28.01 14.09
C ARG A 82 8.30 28.01 12.59
N ALA A 83 8.17 29.20 11.99
CA ALA A 83 7.99 29.33 10.55
C ALA A 83 9.21 28.83 9.77
N GLN A 84 10.42 29.12 10.25
CA GLN A 84 11.65 28.59 9.66
C GLN A 84 11.69 27.06 9.69
N ALA A 85 11.39 26.44 10.85
CA ALA A 85 11.41 24.98 10.97
C ALA A 85 10.37 24.30 10.08
N LEU A 86 9.12 24.78 10.08
CA LEU A 86 8.05 24.25 9.22
C LEU A 86 8.34 24.51 7.73
N GLY A 87 8.83 25.70 7.40
CA GLY A 87 9.18 26.10 6.03
C GLY A 87 10.30 25.24 5.43
N VAL A 88 11.31 24.87 6.22
CA VAL A 88 12.34 23.90 5.77
C VAL A 88 11.71 22.56 5.41
N GLY A 89 10.76 22.07 6.21
CA GLY A 89 10.02 20.84 5.89
C GLY A 89 9.23 20.96 4.58
N VAL A 90 8.51 22.07 4.39
CA VAL A 90 7.72 22.32 3.17
C VAL A 90 8.63 22.38 1.94
N VAL A 91 9.74 23.12 2.02
CA VAL A 91 10.72 23.21 0.93
C VAL A 91 11.34 21.84 0.64
N ALA A 92 11.69 21.06 1.67
CA ALA A 92 12.24 19.73 1.49
C ALA A 92 11.27 18.80 0.74
N VAL A 93 9.97 18.85 1.07
CA VAL A 93 8.95 18.08 0.36
C VAL A 93 8.88 18.51 -1.11
N TYR A 94 8.80 19.81 -1.41
CA TYR A 94 8.73 20.27 -2.80
C TYR A 94 10.00 19.95 -3.61
N VAL A 95 11.18 20.10 -3.02
CA VAL A 95 12.44 19.70 -3.65
C VAL A 95 12.43 18.21 -3.94
N TRP A 96 11.98 17.38 -2.99
CA TRP A 96 11.87 15.94 -3.20
C TRP A 96 10.84 15.58 -4.28
N SER A 97 9.70 16.27 -4.35
CA SER A 97 8.72 16.09 -5.41
C SER A 97 9.32 16.40 -6.79
N LEU A 98 10.03 17.51 -6.92
CA LEU A 98 10.72 17.88 -8.17
C LEU A 98 11.80 16.86 -8.55
N LEU A 99 12.57 16.38 -7.57
CA LEU A 99 13.55 15.31 -7.79
C LEU A 99 12.88 14.01 -8.24
N SER A 100 11.74 13.64 -7.65
CA SER A 100 10.96 12.47 -8.04
C SER A 100 10.43 12.60 -9.47
N MET A 101 9.90 13.76 -9.85
CA MET A 101 9.45 14.03 -11.23
C MET A 101 10.61 13.98 -12.23
N THR A 102 11.80 14.41 -11.83
CA THR A 102 13.01 14.30 -12.65
C THR A 102 13.47 12.84 -12.78
N ALA A 103 13.38 12.07 -11.69
CA ALA A 103 13.71 10.64 -11.67
C ALA A 103 12.82 9.83 -12.62
N THR A 104 11.58 10.28 -12.89
CA THR A 104 10.68 9.65 -13.86
C THR A 104 11.32 9.55 -15.25
N ALA A 105 12.14 10.53 -15.65
CA ALA A 105 12.88 10.50 -16.91
C ALA A 105 13.95 9.38 -16.96
N ALA A 106 14.40 8.90 -15.81
CA ALA A 106 15.28 7.73 -15.67
C ALA A 106 14.51 6.42 -15.45
N GLY A 107 13.18 6.42 -15.61
CA GLY A 107 12.35 5.23 -15.50
C GLY A 107 11.97 4.83 -14.07
N THR A 108 12.11 5.73 -13.09
CA THR A 108 11.85 5.42 -11.67
C THR A 108 11.25 6.61 -10.93
N THR A 109 10.77 6.43 -9.69
CA THR A 109 10.28 7.54 -8.85
C THR A 109 10.95 7.53 -7.48
N LEU A 110 10.91 8.68 -6.79
CA LEU A 110 11.29 8.78 -5.38
C LEU A 110 10.05 8.72 -4.46
N LEU A 111 8.93 8.20 -4.96
CA LEU A 111 7.67 8.02 -4.25
C LEU A 111 7.15 9.31 -3.60
N SER A 112 7.28 10.44 -4.29
CA SER A 112 6.92 11.78 -3.77
C SER A 112 5.47 11.89 -3.30
N PHE A 113 4.53 11.15 -3.88
CA PHE A 113 3.12 11.13 -3.45
C PHE A 113 2.98 10.75 -1.96
N ARG A 114 3.90 9.96 -1.39
CA ARG A 114 3.91 9.64 0.05
C ARG A 114 4.16 10.85 0.94
N LEU A 115 4.71 11.93 0.38
CA LEU A 115 4.98 13.17 1.10
C LEU A 115 3.80 14.14 1.11
N GLU A 116 2.75 13.89 0.34
CA GLU A 116 1.58 14.79 0.30
C GLU A 116 0.88 14.90 1.67
N PRO A 117 0.61 13.82 2.43
CA PRO A 117 0.09 13.94 3.80
C PRO A 117 1.02 14.73 4.73
N ILE A 118 2.35 14.63 4.53
CA ILE A 118 3.33 15.38 5.31
C ILE A 118 3.23 16.87 4.99
N LEU A 119 3.14 17.22 3.70
CA LEU A 119 2.94 18.60 3.25
C LEU A 119 1.65 19.20 3.85
N LEU A 120 0.54 18.45 3.80
CA LEU A 120 -0.74 18.84 4.37
C LEU A 120 -0.61 19.15 5.87
N VAL A 121 0.03 18.26 6.64
CA VAL A 121 0.23 18.48 8.09
C VAL A 121 1.10 19.70 8.36
N LEU A 122 2.19 19.88 7.61
CA LEU A 122 3.09 21.03 7.76
C LEU A 122 2.37 22.36 7.48
N LEU A 123 1.63 22.42 6.37
CA LEU A 123 0.88 23.62 5.97
C LEU A 123 -0.32 23.86 6.88
N ALA A 124 -1.01 22.81 7.34
CA ALA A 124 -2.11 22.94 8.30
C ALA A 124 -1.61 23.44 9.67
N ALA A 125 -0.47 22.93 10.15
CA ALA A 125 0.16 23.39 11.38
C ALA A 125 0.59 24.87 11.27
N ALA A 126 1.21 25.26 10.14
CA ALA A 126 1.48 26.66 9.84
C ALA A 126 0.20 27.49 9.76
N GLY A 127 -0.87 26.93 9.18
CA GLY A 127 -2.19 27.54 9.05
C GLY A 127 -2.82 27.83 10.39
N ALA A 128 -2.66 26.94 11.38
CA ALA A 128 -3.11 27.18 12.74
C ALA A 128 -2.40 28.39 13.39
N PHE A 129 -1.08 28.52 13.21
CA PHE A 129 -0.36 29.72 13.66
C PHE A 129 -0.83 30.98 12.93
N GLY A 130 -0.97 30.90 11.60
CA GLY A 130 -1.47 32.00 10.77
C GLY A 130 -2.87 32.44 11.17
N PHE A 131 -3.75 31.50 11.47
CA PHE A 131 -5.10 31.76 11.92
C PHE A 131 -5.11 32.44 13.29
N VAL A 132 -4.38 31.93 14.28
CA VAL A 132 -4.33 32.51 15.63
C VAL A 132 -3.73 33.91 15.63
N GLU A 133 -2.60 34.10 14.95
CA GLU A 133 -1.95 35.41 14.86
C GLU A 133 -2.78 36.40 14.04
N GLY A 134 -3.37 35.95 12.92
CA GLY A 134 -4.24 36.76 12.08
C GLY A 134 -5.51 37.18 12.80
N ALA A 135 -6.19 36.25 13.47
CA ALA A 135 -7.38 36.54 14.26
C ALA A 135 -7.07 37.54 15.39
N ARG A 136 -5.91 37.40 16.05
CA ARG A 136 -5.45 38.37 17.06
C ARG A 136 -5.18 39.74 16.45
N ALA A 137 -4.51 39.80 15.30
CA ALA A 137 -4.23 41.05 14.61
C ALA A 137 -5.52 41.76 14.18
N ILE A 138 -6.51 41.02 13.67
CA ILE A 138 -7.83 41.57 13.32
C ILE A 138 -8.52 42.09 14.58
N TYR A 139 -8.56 41.31 15.67
CA TYR A 139 -9.17 41.72 16.94
C TYR A 139 -8.60 43.06 17.46
N GLN A 140 -7.28 43.24 17.36
CA GLN A 140 -6.61 44.47 17.73
C GLN A 140 -6.93 45.62 16.75
N ALA A 141 -6.94 45.34 15.45
CA ALA A 141 -7.24 46.34 14.41
C ALA A 141 -8.68 46.89 14.50
N VAL A 142 -9.62 46.11 15.04
CA VAL A 142 -11.02 46.53 15.23
C VAL A 142 -11.31 47.12 16.62
N ASN A 143 -10.28 47.55 17.36
CA ASN A 143 -10.38 48.12 18.72
C ASN A 143 -11.05 47.19 19.75
N GLU A 144 -10.70 45.91 19.71
CA GLU A 144 -11.00 44.93 20.75
C GLU A 144 -12.48 44.84 21.18
N PRO A 145 -13.44 44.65 20.25
CA PRO A 145 -14.86 44.76 20.57
C PRO A 145 -15.31 43.70 21.59
N ALA A 146 -16.06 44.12 22.60
CA ALA A 146 -16.48 43.27 23.72
C ALA A 146 -17.25 42.00 23.29
N LYS A 147 -17.95 42.06 22.15
CA LYS A 147 -18.73 40.92 21.60
C LYS A 147 -17.90 39.96 20.74
N PHE A 148 -16.66 40.29 20.39
CA PHE A 148 -15.81 39.49 19.50
C PHE A 148 -15.61 38.08 20.05
N ARG A 149 -15.31 37.96 21.36
CA ARG A 149 -15.12 36.66 22.03
C ARG A 149 -16.33 35.75 21.88
N TRP A 150 -17.54 36.29 22.04
CA TRP A 150 -18.77 35.51 21.89
C TRP A 150 -19.01 35.10 20.44
N ALA A 151 -18.72 35.98 19.48
CA ALA A 151 -18.77 35.64 18.07
C ALA A 151 -17.78 34.51 17.72
N THR A 152 -16.54 34.58 18.21
CA THR A 152 -15.54 33.52 18.02
C THR A 152 -15.99 32.20 18.61
N VAL A 153 -16.51 32.19 19.85
CA VAL A 153 -17.03 30.96 20.48
C VAL A 153 -18.20 30.39 19.69
N ALA A 154 -19.13 31.24 19.24
CA ALA A 154 -20.27 30.80 18.43
C ALA A 154 -19.82 30.17 17.11
N VAL A 155 -18.94 30.85 16.35
CA VAL A 155 -18.40 30.33 15.09
C VAL A 155 -17.61 29.04 15.30
N ALA A 156 -16.76 28.98 16.34
CA ALA A 156 -15.99 27.77 16.66
C ALA A 156 -16.91 26.60 17.03
N THR A 157 -17.98 26.84 17.79
CA THR A 157 -18.95 25.81 18.17
C THR A 157 -19.72 25.30 16.96
N VAL A 158 -20.21 26.20 16.11
CA VAL A 158 -20.90 25.83 14.86
C VAL A 158 -19.95 25.05 13.93
N GLY A 159 -18.70 25.50 13.79
CA GLY A 159 -17.69 24.80 12.99
C GLY A 159 -17.36 23.42 13.52
N ALA A 160 -17.21 23.26 14.84
CA ALA A 160 -16.95 21.96 15.47
C ALA A 160 -18.13 20.99 15.30
N LEU A 161 -19.37 21.47 15.44
CA LEU A 161 -20.57 20.67 15.20
C LEU A 161 -20.69 20.25 13.74
N ALA A 162 -20.50 21.20 12.81
CA ALA A 162 -20.54 20.93 11.38
C ALA A 162 -19.48 19.90 10.98
N PHE A 163 -18.23 20.06 11.45
CA PHE A 163 -17.17 19.09 11.22
C PHE A 163 -17.51 17.71 11.78
N THR A 164 -18.01 17.63 13.02
CA THR A 164 -18.35 16.35 13.67
C THR A 164 -19.48 15.63 12.91
N GLN A 165 -20.47 16.37 12.42
CA GLN A 165 -21.58 15.82 11.65
C GLN A 165 -21.17 15.38 10.23
N ASP A 166 -20.09 15.95 9.69
CA ASP A 166 -19.56 15.61 8.36
C ASP A 166 -18.67 14.36 8.37
N ILE A 167 -18.11 13.97 9.54
CA ILE A 167 -17.23 12.79 9.66
C ILE A 167 -17.82 11.52 9.00
N PRO A 168 -19.08 11.13 9.24
CA PRO A 168 -19.63 9.91 8.61
C PRO A 168 -19.80 10.04 7.09
N GLN A 169 -19.97 11.26 6.56
CA GLN A 169 -20.04 11.50 5.11
C GLN A 169 -18.67 11.35 4.48
N VAL A 170 -17.62 11.92 5.10
CA VAL A 170 -16.23 11.76 4.66
C VAL A 170 -15.80 10.30 4.70
N LEU A 171 -16.21 9.56 5.74
CA LEU A 171 -15.90 8.13 5.93
C LEU A 171 -16.92 7.18 5.29
N ALA A 172 -17.85 7.70 4.48
CA ALA A 172 -18.92 6.88 3.90
C ALA A 172 -18.37 5.69 3.07
N PRO A 173 -17.29 5.82 2.27
CA PRO A 173 -16.70 4.68 1.56
C PRO A 173 -16.16 3.60 2.48
N GLU A 174 -15.42 3.97 3.53
CA GLU A 174 -14.83 3.05 4.51
C GLU A 174 -15.92 2.36 5.34
N ILE A 175 -16.93 3.13 5.79
CA ILE A 175 -18.08 2.58 6.50
C ILE A 175 -18.84 1.61 5.60
N THR A 176 -19.09 1.97 4.34
CA THR A 176 -19.76 1.08 3.39
C THR A 176 -18.96 -0.20 3.18
N THR A 177 -17.65 -0.09 3.00
CA THR A 177 -16.75 -1.26 2.85
C THR A 177 -16.82 -2.15 4.09
N ALA A 178 -16.72 -1.58 5.29
CA ALA A 178 -16.79 -2.34 6.54
C ALA A 178 -18.11 -3.12 6.73
N TYR A 179 -19.22 -2.61 6.17
CA TYR A 179 -20.51 -3.28 6.27
C TYR A 179 -20.78 -4.29 5.15
N THR A 180 -20.24 -4.03 3.96
CA THR A 180 -20.55 -4.80 2.75
C THR A 180 -19.50 -5.85 2.39
N ASP A 181 -18.28 -5.72 2.91
CA ASP A 181 -17.23 -6.69 2.68
C ASP A 181 -17.50 -7.98 3.47
N THR A 182 -17.06 -9.11 2.91
CA THR A 182 -17.19 -10.41 3.58
C THR A 182 -15.98 -10.63 4.48
N ASP A 183 -16.22 -10.74 5.77
CA ASP A 183 -15.17 -10.91 6.76
C ASP A 183 -14.54 -12.32 6.72
N GLY A 184 -13.54 -12.55 7.60
CA GLY A 184 -12.85 -13.84 7.69
C GLY A 184 -13.73 -15.00 8.20
N ASN A 185 -14.89 -14.71 8.79
CA ASN A 185 -15.87 -15.71 9.18
C ASN A 185 -16.81 -16.08 8.03
N GLY A 186 -16.73 -15.36 6.90
CA GLY A 186 -17.61 -15.56 5.76
C GLY A 186 -18.93 -14.80 5.88
N GLU A 187 -19.00 -13.77 6.71
CA GLU A 187 -20.20 -13.01 7.00
C GLU A 187 -20.07 -11.55 6.54
N ARG A 188 -21.21 -10.89 6.32
CA ARG A 188 -21.29 -9.45 6.05
C ARG A 188 -22.09 -8.77 7.14
N ALA A 189 -21.62 -7.62 7.63
CA ALA A 189 -22.33 -6.91 8.70
C ALA A 189 -23.69 -6.35 8.24
N ASP A 190 -23.87 -6.07 6.94
CA ASP A 190 -25.16 -5.68 6.36
C ASP A 190 -26.14 -6.85 6.14
N GLN A 191 -25.79 -8.07 6.58
CA GLN A 191 -26.61 -9.29 6.52
C GLN A 191 -27.07 -9.70 5.11
N ARG A 192 -26.44 -9.16 4.06
CA ARG A 192 -26.65 -9.62 2.69
C ARG A 192 -25.83 -10.87 2.39
N PRO A 193 -26.12 -11.60 1.28
CA PRO A 193 -25.34 -12.75 0.89
C PRO A 193 -23.83 -12.43 0.79
N PRO A 194 -22.97 -13.23 1.46
CA PRO A 194 -21.53 -13.05 1.41
C PRO A 194 -20.93 -13.42 0.06
N SER A 195 -19.75 -12.88 -0.21
CA SER A 195 -18.96 -13.18 -1.40
C SER A 195 -18.35 -14.59 -1.34
N ALA A 196 -17.52 -14.93 -2.33
CA ALA A 196 -16.78 -16.18 -2.38
C ALA A 196 -15.89 -16.42 -1.13
N VAL A 197 -15.49 -15.36 -0.42
CA VAL A 197 -14.69 -15.41 0.81
C VAL A 197 -15.29 -16.33 1.87
N LYS A 198 -16.62 -16.54 1.89
CA LYS A 198 -17.28 -17.49 2.79
C LYS A 198 -16.72 -18.93 2.72
N HIS A 199 -16.12 -19.30 1.59
CA HIS A 199 -15.50 -20.62 1.39
C HIS A 199 -14.07 -20.72 1.94
N TYR A 200 -13.43 -19.61 2.33
CA TYR A 200 -12.03 -19.64 2.76
C TYR A 200 -11.81 -20.50 4.01
N ARG A 201 -12.76 -20.53 4.94
CA ARG A 201 -12.66 -21.42 6.12
C ARG A 201 -12.66 -22.89 5.74
N GLU A 202 -13.46 -23.26 4.75
CA GLU A 202 -13.52 -24.63 4.24
C GLU A 202 -12.24 -24.97 3.48
N ILE A 203 -11.76 -24.08 2.61
CA ILE A 203 -10.48 -24.22 1.89
C ILE A 203 -9.32 -24.41 2.87
N ASP A 204 -9.25 -23.60 3.91
CA ASP A 204 -8.22 -23.68 4.94
C ASP A 204 -8.26 -25.02 5.71
N ALA A 205 -9.45 -25.46 6.11
CA ALA A 205 -9.63 -26.75 6.77
C ALA A 205 -9.21 -27.91 5.85
N THR A 206 -9.63 -27.88 4.58
CA THR A 206 -9.27 -28.91 3.59
C THR A 206 -7.76 -28.91 3.31
N LEU A 207 -7.14 -27.74 3.16
CA LEU A 207 -5.72 -27.62 2.88
C LEU A 207 -4.87 -28.16 4.05
N THR A 208 -5.22 -27.81 5.29
CA THR A 208 -4.53 -28.33 6.49
C THR A 208 -4.74 -29.84 6.66
N GLU A 209 -5.94 -30.35 6.39
CA GLU A 209 -6.24 -31.79 6.43
C GLU A 209 -5.44 -32.57 5.38
N GLN A 210 -5.42 -32.11 4.13
CA GLN A 210 -4.76 -32.81 3.02
C GLN A 210 -3.24 -32.72 3.08
N THR A 211 -2.68 -31.60 3.54
CA THR A 211 -1.22 -31.46 3.68
C THR A 211 -0.69 -32.06 4.98
N GLY A 212 -1.50 -32.10 6.05
CA GLY A 212 -1.06 -32.47 7.39
C GLY A 212 -0.01 -31.53 7.99
N ARG A 213 0.13 -30.32 7.45
CA ARG A 213 1.16 -29.34 7.84
C ARG A 213 0.54 -28.09 8.47
N GLU A 214 1.35 -27.35 9.23
CA GLU A 214 0.96 -26.02 9.67
C GLU A 214 0.91 -25.03 8.49
N ARG A 215 0.11 -23.97 8.63
CA ARG A 215 -0.05 -22.94 7.59
C ARG A 215 1.28 -22.27 7.23
N SER A 216 2.10 -21.98 8.24
CA SER A 216 3.44 -21.41 8.10
C SER A 216 4.45 -22.36 7.45
N ASP A 217 4.09 -23.62 7.21
CA ASP A 217 4.94 -24.59 6.52
C ASP A 217 4.35 -25.00 5.17
N THR A 218 3.41 -24.23 4.62
CA THR A 218 2.76 -24.56 3.35
C THR A 218 2.84 -23.37 2.39
N VAL A 219 3.35 -23.61 1.18
CA VAL A 219 3.42 -22.61 0.10
C VAL A 219 2.20 -22.75 -0.81
N VAL A 220 1.43 -21.67 -0.96
CA VAL A 220 0.21 -21.63 -1.77
C VAL A 220 0.39 -20.69 -2.95
N LEU A 221 0.17 -21.19 -4.17
CA LEU A 221 -0.01 -20.35 -5.35
C LEU A 221 -1.49 -20.00 -5.53
N THR A 222 -1.84 -18.72 -5.43
CA THR A 222 -3.20 -18.24 -5.63
C THR A 222 -3.26 -16.83 -6.18
N GLY A 223 -4.28 -16.53 -6.98
CA GLY A 223 -4.65 -15.17 -7.37
C GLY A 223 -5.56 -14.47 -6.35
N ASP A 224 -6.15 -15.21 -5.41
CA ASP A 224 -7.04 -14.71 -4.37
C ASP A 224 -6.23 -14.36 -3.11
N THR A 225 -5.38 -13.33 -3.19
CA THR A 225 -4.43 -13.00 -2.11
C THR A 225 -5.08 -12.60 -0.78
N THR A 226 -6.37 -12.25 -0.78
CA THR A 226 -7.16 -12.05 0.45
C THR A 226 -7.25 -13.32 1.29
N PHE A 227 -7.20 -14.52 0.67
CA PHE A 227 -7.09 -15.79 1.40
C PHE A 227 -5.83 -15.80 2.28
N LEU A 228 -4.70 -15.36 1.73
CA LEU A 228 -3.41 -15.26 2.44
C LEU A 228 -3.40 -14.18 3.53
N ALA A 229 -4.32 -13.21 3.47
CA ALA A 229 -4.48 -12.20 4.51
C ALA A 229 -5.23 -12.74 5.73
N TYR A 230 -6.19 -13.65 5.53
CA TYR A 230 -6.92 -14.31 6.62
C TYR A 230 -6.16 -15.49 7.22
N TYR A 231 -5.44 -16.24 6.39
CA TYR A 231 -4.71 -17.43 6.80
C TYR A 231 -3.23 -17.31 6.43
N PRO A 232 -2.30 -17.43 7.40
CA PRO A 232 -0.88 -17.09 7.24
C PRO A 232 -0.07 -18.17 6.49
N TYR A 233 -0.51 -18.52 5.28
CA TYR A 233 0.23 -19.35 4.34
C TYR A 233 1.33 -18.53 3.65
N PHE A 234 2.41 -19.20 3.23
CA PHE A 234 3.38 -18.56 2.35
C PHE A 234 2.81 -18.44 0.93
N GLY A 235 2.56 -17.22 0.46
CA GLY A 235 2.20 -17.00 -0.94
C GLY A 235 3.38 -17.27 -1.86
N PHE A 236 3.20 -18.10 -2.90
CA PHE A 236 4.23 -18.30 -3.91
C PHE A 236 4.50 -17.00 -4.70
N GLN A 237 3.48 -16.18 -4.93
CA GLN A 237 3.56 -14.91 -5.65
C GLN A 237 2.83 -13.79 -4.90
N ALA A 238 3.35 -12.57 -4.97
CA ALA A 238 2.72 -11.40 -4.37
C ALA A 238 1.55 -10.88 -5.23
N LEU A 239 0.67 -10.05 -4.64
CA LEU A 239 -0.48 -9.49 -5.36
C LEU A 239 -0.06 -8.59 -6.53
N THR A 240 1.01 -7.81 -6.34
CA THR A 240 1.66 -6.97 -7.37
C THR A 240 3.16 -6.88 -7.06
N SER A 241 3.95 -6.62 -8.09
CA SER A 241 5.40 -6.44 -8.00
C SER A 241 5.82 -5.33 -7.02
N HIS A 242 5.10 -4.20 -7.05
CA HIS A 242 5.32 -3.03 -6.18
C HIS A 242 5.28 -3.32 -4.67
N TYR A 243 4.57 -4.37 -4.26
CA TYR A 243 4.45 -4.81 -2.86
C TYR A 243 5.19 -6.12 -2.58
N ALA A 244 5.89 -6.66 -3.58
CA ALA A 244 6.73 -7.83 -3.40
C ALA A 244 8.01 -7.46 -2.64
N ASN A 245 8.55 -8.41 -1.88
CA ASN A 245 9.89 -8.27 -1.35
C ASN A 245 10.87 -8.16 -2.55
N PRO A 246 11.77 -7.17 -2.60
CA PRO A 246 12.72 -7.02 -3.70
C PRO A 246 13.61 -8.25 -3.97
N LEU A 247 13.75 -9.13 -2.97
CA LEU A 247 14.51 -10.38 -3.05
C LEU A 247 13.65 -11.59 -3.44
N ALA A 248 12.35 -11.42 -3.68
CA ALA A 248 11.44 -12.53 -3.96
C ALA A 248 11.47 -13.02 -5.42
N ASP A 249 12.13 -12.28 -6.32
CA ASP A 249 12.13 -12.50 -7.77
C ASP A 249 10.72 -12.62 -8.35
N PHE A 250 9.97 -11.51 -8.26
CA PHE A 250 8.57 -11.45 -8.71
C PHE A 250 8.44 -11.83 -10.19
N ASP A 251 9.29 -11.26 -11.05
CA ASP A 251 9.22 -11.44 -12.50
C ASP A 251 9.59 -12.87 -12.88
N GLY A 252 10.65 -13.45 -12.30
CA GLY A 252 11.02 -14.84 -12.52
C GLY A 252 9.90 -15.82 -12.12
N ARG A 253 9.24 -15.58 -10.99
CA ARG A 253 8.08 -16.39 -10.57
C ARG A 253 6.89 -16.21 -11.49
N ALA A 254 6.63 -15.00 -11.98
CA ALA A 254 5.54 -14.74 -12.93
C ALA A 254 5.77 -15.48 -14.25
N VAL A 255 7.01 -15.48 -14.76
CA VAL A 255 7.41 -16.26 -15.94
C VAL A 255 7.24 -17.75 -15.68
N ALA A 256 7.72 -18.27 -14.55
CA ALA A 256 7.58 -19.68 -14.21
C ALA A 256 6.10 -20.12 -14.19
N ILE A 257 5.21 -19.34 -13.57
CA ILE A 257 3.77 -19.62 -13.54
C ILE A 257 3.18 -19.64 -14.95
N ALA A 258 3.56 -18.69 -15.81
CA ALA A 258 3.11 -18.66 -17.19
C ALA A 258 3.59 -19.90 -17.96
N THR A 259 4.88 -20.25 -17.85
CA THR A 259 5.46 -21.45 -18.47
C THR A 259 4.78 -22.73 -17.98
N TRP A 260 4.51 -22.87 -16.68
CA TRP A 260 3.81 -24.04 -16.13
C TRP A 260 2.41 -24.22 -16.72
N SER A 261 1.74 -23.12 -17.06
CA SER A 261 0.39 -23.16 -17.65
C SER A 261 0.36 -23.63 -19.10
N GLU A 262 1.50 -23.57 -19.80
CA GLU A 262 1.68 -23.99 -21.19
C GLU A 262 2.16 -25.44 -21.32
N LEU A 263 2.42 -26.13 -20.20
CA LEU A 263 2.83 -27.54 -20.22
C LEU A 263 1.70 -28.44 -20.70
N GLU A 264 2.05 -29.62 -21.20
CA GLU A 264 1.09 -30.51 -21.84
C GLU A 264 0.70 -31.69 -20.93
N THR A 265 1.57 -32.08 -20.01
CA THR A 265 1.40 -33.26 -19.16
C THR A 265 1.63 -33.00 -17.67
N PRO A 266 0.98 -33.78 -16.78
CA PRO A 266 1.25 -33.71 -15.34
C PRO A 266 2.71 -33.97 -14.95
N ALA A 267 3.40 -34.85 -15.68
CA ALA A 267 4.79 -35.21 -15.40
C ALA A 267 5.73 -34.02 -15.64
N GLU A 268 5.53 -33.28 -16.73
CA GLU A 268 6.26 -32.05 -17.01
C GLU A 268 6.02 -30.99 -15.94
N LEU A 269 4.78 -30.85 -15.46
CA LEU A 269 4.47 -29.91 -14.39
C LEU A 269 5.20 -30.26 -13.09
N LEU A 270 5.20 -31.53 -12.70
CA LEU A 270 5.91 -31.98 -11.50
C LEU A 270 7.42 -31.78 -11.61
N GLU A 271 8.02 -32.12 -12.76
CA GLU A 271 9.44 -31.85 -13.01
C GLU A 271 9.76 -30.35 -12.95
N ALA A 272 8.91 -29.51 -13.52
CA ALA A 272 9.09 -28.05 -13.49
C ALA A 272 8.93 -27.46 -12.08
N LEU A 273 8.06 -28.05 -11.25
CA LEU A 273 7.92 -27.67 -9.85
C LEU A 273 9.14 -28.09 -9.03
N ASP A 274 9.70 -29.27 -9.27
CA ASP A 274 10.90 -29.76 -8.56
C ASP A 274 12.19 -29.03 -8.99
N ALA A 275 12.24 -28.55 -10.24
CA ALA A 275 13.38 -27.82 -10.79
C ALA A 275 13.40 -26.31 -10.46
N THR A 276 12.33 -25.78 -9.86
CA THR A 276 12.23 -24.34 -9.59
C THR A 276 13.23 -23.89 -8.52
N PRO A 277 13.90 -22.73 -8.65
CA PRO A 277 14.91 -22.29 -7.69
C PRO A 277 14.32 -21.82 -6.35
N TRP A 278 13.01 -21.61 -6.30
CA TRP A 278 12.29 -21.23 -5.09
C TRP A 278 11.70 -22.44 -4.39
N ARG A 279 11.22 -22.24 -3.16
CA ARG A 279 10.33 -23.21 -2.55
C ARG A 279 9.06 -23.34 -3.39
N ALA A 280 8.89 -24.48 -4.04
CA ALA A 280 7.78 -24.74 -4.94
C ALA A 280 6.44 -24.77 -4.20
N PRO A 281 5.32 -24.44 -4.88
CA PRO A 281 3.98 -24.57 -4.30
C PRO A 281 3.74 -25.98 -3.76
N ASP A 282 3.21 -26.05 -2.53
CA ASP A 282 2.65 -27.25 -1.91
C ASP A 282 1.16 -27.39 -2.28
N ALA A 283 0.50 -26.26 -2.60
CA ALA A 283 -0.87 -26.24 -3.11
C ALA A 283 -1.11 -25.08 -4.09
N PHE A 284 -2.12 -25.27 -4.93
CA PHE A 284 -2.68 -24.25 -5.81
C PHE A 284 -4.12 -23.98 -5.41
N LEU A 285 -4.49 -22.72 -5.27
CA LEU A 285 -5.87 -22.30 -5.07
C LEU A 285 -6.31 -21.46 -6.27
N PHE A 286 -7.07 -22.11 -7.15
CA PHE A 286 -7.55 -21.55 -8.41
C PHE A 286 -9.00 -21.11 -8.33
N ARG A 287 -9.40 -20.27 -9.29
CA ARG A 287 -10.81 -20.11 -9.70
C ARG A 287 -11.06 -20.91 -10.98
N ARG A 288 -12.31 -21.31 -11.23
CA ARG A 288 -12.67 -22.05 -12.45
C ARG A 288 -13.20 -21.15 -13.56
N SER A 289 -12.84 -21.47 -14.80
CA SER A 289 -13.42 -20.89 -16.01
C SER A 289 -13.55 -21.95 -17.10
N GLY A 290 -14.75 -22.52 -17.26
CA GLY A 290 -14.93 -23.66 -18.16
C GLY A 290 -14.21 -24.90 -17.64
N GLU A 291 -13.34 -25.48 -18.47
CA GLU A 291 -12.48 -26.63 -18.10
C GLU A 291 -11.13 -26.20 -17.51
N ASP A 292 -10.84 -24.89 -17.46
CA ASP A 292 -9.54 -24.37 -17.01
C ASP A 292 -9.56 -23.91 -15.55
N TYR A 293 -8.40 -24.03 -14.92
CA TYR A 293 -8.09 -23.46 -13.62
C TYR A 293 -7.33 -22.15 -13.80
N THR A 294 -7.82 -21.07 -13.20
CA THR A 294 -7.38 -19.71 -13.50
C THR A 294 -6.77 -19.03 -12.29
N LEU A 295 -5.71 -18.26 -12.55
CA LEU A 295 -5.10 -17.32 -11.62
C LEU A 295 -5.20 -15.92 -12.21
N ARG A 296 -5.61 -14.95 -11.40
CA ARG A 296 -5.56 -13.54 -11.78
C ARG A 296 -4.28 -12.92 -11.21
N LEU A 297 -3.30 -12.65 -12.07
CA LEU A 297 -2.01 -12.08 -11.71
C LEU A 297 -1.94 -10.59 -12.04
N ALA A 298 -0.81 -9.97 -11.74
CA ALA A 298 -0.50 -8.58 -12.07
C ALA A 298 0.92 -8.45 -12.59
N GLU A 299 1.11 -7.49 -13.49
CA GLU A 299 2.42 -7.04 -13.95
C GLU A 299 2.53 -5.52 -13.83
N ASP A 300 3.78 -5.05 -13.72
CA ASP A 300 4.13 -3.64 -13.79
C ASP A 300 4.02 -3.14 -15.23
N VAL A 301 3.32 -2.03 -15.42
CA VAL A 301 3.20 -1.33 -16.72
C VAL A 301 3.58 0.14 -16.62
N TYR A 302 4.39 0.50 -15.63
CA TYR A 302 4.97 1.83 -15.47
C TYR A 302 5.53 2.38 -16.81
N PRO A 303 5.33 3.67 -17.13
CA PRO A 303 4.70 4.72 -16.31
C PRO A 303 3.20 4.92 -16.61
N ASN A 304 2.49 3.90 -17.13
CA ASN A 304 1.07 4.04 -17.46
C ASN A 304 0.20 4.25 -16.21
N ASP A 305 -0.94 4.90 -16.37
CA ASP A 305 -2.00 4.92 -15.36
C ASP A 305 -3.23 4.14 -15.88
N PRO A 306 -3.63 3.03 -15.25
CA PRO A 306 -3.08 2.44 -14.01
C PRO A 306 -1.68 1.82 -14.18
N ASN A 307 -0.83 1.95 -13.15
CA ASN A 307 0.55 1.40 -13.13
C ASN A 307 0.62 -0.14 -13.05
N VAL A 308 -0.52 -0.81 -12.91
CA VAL A 308 -0.61 -2.27 -12.80
C VAL A 308 -1.64 -2.78 -13.78
N ARG A 309 -1.23 -3.72 -14.64
CA ARG A 309 -2.15 -4.46 -15.50
C ARG A 309 -2.47 -5.80 -14.86
N ARG A 310 -3.75 -6.15 -14.82
CA ARG A 310 -4.22 -7.49 -14.40
C ARG A 310 -4.37 -8.38 -15.62
N TYR A 311 -3.87 -9.60 -15.53
CA TYR A 311 -4.03 -10.62 -16.57
C TYR A 311 -4.41 -11.96 -15.93
N THR A 312 -4.94 -12.87 -16.74
CA THR A 312 -5.35 -14.21 -16.30
C THR A 312 -4.39 -15.22 -16.89
N VAL A 313 -3.89 -16.13 -16.05
CA VAL A 313 -3.19 -17.34 -16.47
C VAL A 313 -4.16 -18.50 -16.31
N SER A 314 -4.30 -19.30 -17.36
CA SER A 314 -5.20 -20.46 -17.40
C SER A 314 -4.39 -21.75 -17.49
N PHE A 315 -4.54 -22.61 -16.49
CA PHE A 315 -3.97 -23.94 -16.45
C PHE A 315 -5.01 -24.95 -16.94
N PRO A 316 -4.67 -25.78 -17.95
CA PRO A 316 -5.52 -26.89 -18.34
C PRO A 316 -5.71 -27.87 -17.17
N ALA A 317 -6.94 -28.24 -16.83
CA ALA A 317 -7.21 -29.18 -15.72
C ALA A 317 -6.51 -30.54 -15.90
N LYS A 318 -6.22 -30.94 -17.15
CA LYS A 318 -5.46 -32.17 -17.47
C LYS A 318 -4.09 -32.23 -16.78
N LEU A 319 -3.47 -31.10 -16.46
CA LEU A 319 -2.18 -31.03 -15.77
C LEU A 319 -2.21 -31.59 -14.35
N PHE A 320 -3.40 -31.66 -13.73
CA PHE A 320 -3.57 -32.07 -12.33
C PHE A 320 -4.24 -33.43 -12.19
N THR A 321 -4.09 -34.30 -13.19
CA THR A 321 -4.72 -35.64 -13.24
C THR A 321 -3.82 -36.77 -12.69
N ASP A 322 -2.56 -36.48 -12.38
CA ASP A 322 -1.64 -37.43 -11.74
C ASP A 322 -2.08 -37.69 -10.28
N PRO A 323 -1.95 -38.93 -9.76
CA PRO A 323 -2.30 -39.26 -8.38
C PRO A 323 -1.58 -38.44 -7.30
N ARG A 324 -0.44 -37.82 -7.62
CA ARG A 324 0.26 -36.88 -6.72
C ARG A 324 -0.45 -35.54 -6.58
N PHE A 325 -1.50 -35.28 -7.36
CA PHE A 325 -2.36 -34.11 -7.19
C PHE A 325 -3.70 -34.52 -6.60
N THR A 326 -4.03 -33.96 -5.44
CA THR A 326 -5.37 -34.08 -4.86
C THR A 326 -6.18 -32.84 -5.20
N THR A 327 -7.17 -32.98 -6.08
CA THR A 327 -8.03 -31.88 -6.55
C THR A 327 -9.38 -31.90 -5.81
N THR A 328 -9.73 -30.78 -5.18
CA THR A 328 -10.98 -30.59 -4.42
C THR A 328 -11.68 -29.30 -4.82
N ASP A 329 -12.94 -29.42 -5.26
CA ASP A 329 -13.77 -28.26 -5.61
C ASP A 329 -14.51 -27.71 -4.38
N ILE A 330 -14.38 -26.41 -4.13
CA ILE A 330 -15.01 -25.73 -2.99
C ILE A 330 -15.65 -24.43 -3.49
N GLY A 331 -16.96 -24.48 -3.72
CA GLY A 331 -17.70 -23.35 -4.31
C GLY A 331 -17.12 -22.92 -5.67
N PRO A 332 -16.72 -21.65 -5.85
CA PRO A 332 -16.10 -21.18 -7.10
C PRO A 332 -14.61 -21.52 -7.22
N PHE A 333 -14.01 -22.13 -6.19
CA PHE A 333 -12.58 -22.45 -6.14
C PHE A 333 -12.30 -23.91 -6.46
N THR A 334 -11.08 -24.16 -6.92
CA THR A 334 -10.49 -25.50 -6.99
C THR A 334 -9.17 -25.46 -6.23
N LEU A 335 -9.10 -26.26 -5.17
CA LEU A 335 -7.88 -26.49 -4.40
C LEU A 335 -7.17 -27.72 -4.97
N VAL A 336 -5.91 -27.58 -5.33
CA VAL A 336 -5.04 -28.69 -5.74
C VAL A 336 -3.88 -28.79 -4.77
N VAL A 337 -3.79 -29.89 -4.03
CA VAL A 337 -2.66 -30.19 -3.13
C VAL A 337 -1.68 -31.10 -3.83
N VAL A 338 -0.39 -30.80 -3.72
CA VAL A 338 0.71 -31.58 -4.30
C VAL A 338 1.27 -32.50 -3.22
N ASP A 339 1.15 -33.82 -3.42
CA ASP A 339 1.76 -34.84 -2.59
C ASP A 339 3.22 -35.02 -3.00
N ARG A 340 4.13 -34.57 -2.13
CA ARG A 340 5.59 -34.67 -2.28
C ARG A 340 6.20 -35.50 -1.16
#